data_AF-A0A8J3VQB4-F1
#
_entry.id   AF-A0A8J3VQB4-F1
#
_cell.length_a   1.000
_cell.length_b   1.000
_cell.length_c   1.000
_cell.angle_alpha   90.00
_cell.angle_beta   90.00
_cell.angle_gamma   90.00
#
_symmetry.space_group_name_H-M   'P 1'
#
loop_
_entity.id
_entity.type
_entity.pdbx_description
1 polymer ?
#
loop_
_entity_poly.entity_id
_entity_poly.type
_entity_poly.pdbx_seq_one_letter_code
_entity_poly.pdbx_strand_id
1 'polypeptide(L)'
;MSVPTRRTMFAAATAVLAVAAALGAFLLPHHAPRHPHPMLNESRAQELTDGYRRDTVARIPGLRYTDSFRSLVACPAEPGRYTLSSRYDLSPDSAAPIALAAVRGYWRHLGYRIVNDTPGQNSQLLVENPGDGFRISVSQRTARYVRLAITSPCLVPAAPPVALVLSQDLATAREAYQRYVAGQLTQLAREVAALRTAVGGGALARARAAWLTAQLTWEHVGAAYGSFGEFADAIDGLPQGLPRGTADARFTGLHRVEYGLWHGEPAARLLPIVDALAADLARLRGTLPQETPPPTDLPLRAHEILEDAQRDHLTGLTDFGGGAGLAETSADVDATEALLDVLAPLVDARRPDLLPAAHAGLDALRQALSAARTGGGWSAPVALSPARRLRIDAALGGALETLAGVPGLLEVAGS
;
A
#
# COMPACT_ATOMS: atom_id res chain seq x y z
N MET A 1 10.14 -61.61 56.64
CA MET A 1 10.87 -61.97 57.87
C MET A 1 11.30 -60.69 58.58
N SER A 2 10.73 -60.45 59.77
CA SER A 2 11.27 -59.74 60.96
C SER A 2 11.95 -58.34 60.88
N VAL A 3 11.17 -57.26 61.04
CA VAL A 3 11.04 -56.28 62.19
C VAL A 3 12.24 -56.17 63.19
N PRO A 4 12.50 -55.04 63.92
CA PRO A 4 12.67 -53.58 63.67
C PRO A 4 13.99 -53.01 64.34
N THR A 5 14.32 -51.72 64.57
CA THR A 5 13.84 -50.83 65.68
C THR A 5 14.68 -49.52 65.82
N ARG A 6 14.00 -48.38 66.13
CA ARG A 6 14.32 -47.14 66.93
C ARG A 6 15.66 -46.39 66.74
N ARG A 7 15.71 -45.08 66.43
CA ARG A 7 15.28 -43.81 67.12
C ARG A 7 15.92 -43.54 68.50
N THR A 8 16.73 -42.47 68.59
CA THR A 8 16.80 -41.52 69.73
C THR A 8 17.31 -40.14 69.30
N MET A 9 16.62 -39.09 69.76
CA MET A 9 16.95 -37.66 69.68
C MET A 9 17.94 -37.24 70.77
N PHE A 10 18.64 -36.11 70.59
CA PHE A 10 18.90 -35.13 71.67
C PHE A 10 19.03 -33.72 71.09
N ALA A 11 18.58 -32.73 71.87
CA ALA A 11 18.28 -31.36 71.50
C ALA A 11 19.32 -30.33 71.99
N ALA A 12 19.35 -29.19 71.28
CA ALA A 12 19.52 -27.79 71.72
C ALA A 12 20.66 -27.37 72.66
N ALA A 13 21.43 -26.35 72.22
CA ALA A 13 21.86 -25.24 73.07
C ALA A 13 22.21 -23.98 72.24
N THR A 14 21.57 -22.89 72.60
CA THR A 14 21.65 -21.52 72.09
C THR A 14 22.90 -20.80 72.63
N ALA A 15 23.57 -19.97 71.82
CA ALA A 15 24.43 -18.90 72.34
C ALA A 15 24.40 -17.69 71.39
N VAL A 16 23.73 -16.63 71.86
CA VAL A 16 23.73 -15.28 71.31
C VAL A 16 24.94 -14.55 71.89
N LEU A 17 25.76 -13.93 71.04
CA LEU A 17 26.65 -12.84 71.46
C LEU A 17 26.61 -11.71 70.43
N ALA A 18 26.00 -10.60 70.84
CA ALA A 18 26.11 -9.31 70.20
C ALA A 18 27.33 -8.58 70.76
N VAL A 19 28.19 -8.04 69.89
CA VAL A 19 29.15 -6.99 70.25
C VAL A 19 29.09 -5.91 69.18
N ALA A 20 28.78 -4.70 69.63
CA ALA A 20 28.71 -3.49 68.83
C ALA A 20 30.04 -2.75 68.78
N ALA A 21 30.37 -2.28 67.57
CA ALA A 21 31.04 -1.05 67.16
C ALA A 21 32.43 -0.65 67.75
N ALA A 22 33.40 -0.51 66.84
CA ALA A 22 34.36 0.59 66.86
C ALA A 22 34.74 0.98 65.42
N LEU A 23 34.79 2.29 65.18
CA LEU A 23 34.84 2.98 63.90
C LEU A 23 36.20 2.89 63.19
N GLY A 24 36.17 2.69 61.87
CA GLY A 24 37.28 2.94 60.95
C GLY A 24 36.75 3.55 59.67
N ALA A 25 36.74 4.88 59.59
CA ALA A 25 36.31 5.64 58.42
C ALA A 25 37.32 5.46 57.27
N PHE A 26 36.96 4.66 56.26
CA PHE A 26 37.57 4.75 54.93
C PHE A 26 36.67 5.61 54.05
N LEU A 27 37.10 6.84 53.79
CA LEU A 27 36.54 7.72 52.76
C LEU A 27 36.84 7.11 51.38
N LEU A 28 35.97 6.21 50.91
CA LEU A 28 35.87 5.89 49.50
C LEU A 28 35.11 7.04 48.82
N PRO A 29 35.58 7.59 47.68
CA PRO A 29 34.83 8.61 46.97
C PRO A 29 33.50 8.01 46.55
N HIS A 30 32.38 8.54 47.06
CA HIS A 30 31.05 8.27 46.55
C HIS A 30 31.03 8.62 45.06
N HIS A 31 31.24 7.61 44.21
CA HIS A 31 30.76 7.66 42.85
C HIS A 31 29.25 7.69 42.97
N ALA A 32 28.68 8.88 42.81
CA ALA A 32 27.27 9.00 42.47
C ALA A 32 27.00 8.00 41.34
N PRO A 33 25.91 7.21 41.40
CA PRO A 33 25.55 6.34 40.29
C PRO A 33 25.46 7.24 39.05
N ARG A 34 26.30 6.98 38.04
CA ARG A 34 26.15 7.60 36.73
C ARG A 34 24.73 7.25 36.31
N HIS A 35 23.84 8.24 36.25
CA HIS A 35 22.53 8.05 35.66
C HIS A 35 22.77 7.38 34.30
N PRO A 36 22.17 6.20 34.03
CA PRO A 36 22.28 5.62 32.71
C PRO A 36 21.82 6.69 31.73
N HIS A 37 22.69 7.06 30.77
CA HIS A 37 22.31 7.95 29.70
C HIS A 37 20.98 7.44 29.14
N PRO A 38 19.95 8.29 28.98
CA PRO A 38 18.66 7.83 28.46
C PRO A 38 18.94 7.05 27.17
N MET A 39 18.52 5.79 27.13
CA MET A 39 18.76 4.94 25.97
C MET A 39 18.28 5.67 24.72
N LEU A 40 19.16 5.76 23.72
CA LEU A 40 18.85 6.42 22.46
C LEU A 40 17.70 5.67 21.76
N ASN A 41 16.50 6.25 21.82
CA ASN A 41 15.31 5.80 21.08
C ASN A 41 15.09 6.71 19.87
N GLU A 42 14.14 6.35 19.00
CA GLU A 42 13.88 7.07 17.75
C GLU A 42 13.50 8.55 17.95
N SER A 43 12.62 8.84 18.92
CA SER A 43 12.22 10.21 19.25
C SER A 43 13.41 11.05 19.72
N ARG A 44 14.27 10.49 20.59
CA ARG A 44 15.47 11.18 21.06
C ARG A 44 16.50 11.34 19.94
N ALA A 45 16.64 10.33 19.06
CA ALA A 45 17.52 10.41 17.90
C ALA A 45 17.05 11.51 16.93
N GLN A 46 15.74 11.72 16.82
CA GLN A 46 15.17 12.80 16.03
C GLN A 46 15.47 14.18 16.62
N GLU A 47 15.25 14.37 17.92
CA GLU A 47 15.56 15.63 18.61
C GLU A 47 17.04 16.03 18.44
N LEU A 48 17.94 15.06 18.59
CA LEU A 48 19.38 15.26 18.40
C LEU A 48 19.71 15.62 16.96
N THR A 49 19.11 14.92 15.98
CA THR A 49 19.25 15.23 14.55
C THR A 49 18.87 16.67 14.25
N ASP A 50 17.75 17.15 14.78
CA ASP A 50 17.31 18.54 14.59
C ASP A 50 18.25 19.54 15.26
N GLY A 51 18.82 19.19 16.42
CA GLY A 51 19.88 19.97 17.08
C GLY A 51 21.11 20.11 16.18
N TYR A 52 21.66 18.98 15.70
CA TYR A 52 22.81 18.96 14.80
C TYR A 52 22.57 19.78 13.53
N ARG A 53 21.37 19.69 12.94
CA ARG A 53 20.99 20.48 11.78
C ARG A 53 21.05 21.97 12.07
N ARG A 54 20.34 22.42 13.11
CA ARG A 54 20.29 23.84 13.49
C ARG A 54 21.69 24.38 13.75
N ASP A 55 22.50 23.65 14.49
CA ASP A 55 23.85 24.08 14.81
C ASP A 55 24.73 24.19 13.56
N THR A 56 24.71 23.17 12.70
CA THR A 56 25.54 23.16 11.50
C THR A 56 25.14 24.28 10.53
N VAL A 57 23.84 24.46 10.28
CA VAL A 57 23.34 25.50 9.37
C VAL A 57 23.63 26.91 9.88
N ALA A 58 23.50 27.17 11.19
CA ALA A 58 23.80 28.48 11.77
C ALA A 58 25.26 28.93 11.56
N ARG A 59 26.17 27.99 11.27
CA ARG A 59 27.61 28.25 11.10
C ARG A 59 28.04 28.38 9.64
N ILE A 60 27.12 28.19 8.71
CA ILE A 60 27.33 28.41 7.27
C ILE A 60 26.29 29.44 6.80
N PRO A 61 26.63 30.75 6.81
CA PRO A 61 25.69 31.79 6.43
C PRO A 61 25.34 31.70 4.94
N GLY A 62 24.13 32.15 4.60
CA GLY A 62 23.65 32.20 3.21
C GLY A 62 23.26 30.85 2.61
N LEU A 63 22.90 29.86 3.44
CA LEU A 63 22.29 28.62 2.99
C LEU A 63 20.76 28.74 3.01
N ARG A 64 20.13 28.38 1.89
CA ARG A 64 18.68 28.22 1.76
C ARG A 64 18.32 26.75 1.79
N TYR A 65 17.26 26.43 2.52
CA TYR A 65 16.74 25.08 2.56
C TYR A 65 15.96 24.77 1.29
N THR A 66 16.25 23.64 0.64
CA THR A 66 15.50 23.23 -0.55
C THR A 66 14.70 21.97 -0.31
N ASP A 67 15.30 20.97 0.36
CA ASP A 67 14.64 19.68 0.56
C ASP A 67 15.21 18.93 1.76
N SER A 68 14.44 17.96 2.28
CA SER A 68 14.92 16.95 3.21
C SER A 68 14.34 15.59 2.96
N PHE A 69 15.20 14.61 3.17
CA PHE A 69 14.85 13.21 3.13
C PHE A 69 15.27 12.52 4.44
N ARG A 70 14.38 11.70 5.00
CA ARG A 70 14.66 10.87 6.16
C ARG A 70 14.46 9.41 5.79
N SER A 71 15.37 8.56 6.23
CA SER A 71 15.21 7.11 6.13
C SER A 71 15.76 6.39 7.34
N LEU A 72 15.23 5.19 7.57
CA LEU A 72 15.83 4.19 8.44
C LEU A 72 16.64 3.22 7.56
N VAL A 73 17.91 3.02 7.92
CA VAL A 73 18.85 2.17 7.14
C VAL A 73 19.31 1.01 8.01
N ALA A 74 19.21 -0.22 7.50
CA ALA A 74 19.60 -1.41 8.24
C ALA A 74 21.08 -1.39 8.61
N CYS A 75 21.41 -1.76 9.84
CA CYS A 75 22.78 -1.89 10.29
C CYS A 75 23.38 -3.20 9.77
N PRO A 76 24.41 -3.17 8.89
CA PRO A 76 24.92 -4.39 8.25
C PRO A 76 25.47 -5.43 9.22
N ALA A 77 25.97 -4.99 10.38
CA ALA A 77 26.55 -5.85 11.41
C ALA A 77 25.56 -6.19 12.56
N GLU A 78 24.36 -5.62 12.56
CA GLU A 78 23.41 -5.72 13.68
C GLU A 78 21.98 -5.97 13.16
N PRO A 79 21.62 -7.22 12.84
CA PRO A 79 20.29 -7.58 12.33
C PRO A 79 19.17 -7.08 13.25
N GLY A 80 18.12 -6.48 12.66
CA GLY A 80 16.99 -5.92 13.40
C GLY A 80 17.24 -4.53 14.01
N ARG A 81 18.44 -3.95 13.85
CA ARG A 81 18.75 -2.57 14.23
C ARG A 81 18.95 -1.70 12.99
N TYR A 82 18.65 -0.42 13.14
CA TYR A 82 18.64 0.54 12.06
C TYR A 82 19.28 1.85 12.51
N THR A 83 19.84 2.62 11.59
CA THR A 83 20.23 4.01 11.83
C THR A 83 19.15 4.94 11.31
N LEU A 84 18.82 5.98 12.07
CA LEU A 84 18.10 7.14 11.57
C LEU A 84 19.06 8.00 10.75
N SER A 85 18.82 8.10 9.44
CA SER A 85 19.60 8.93 8.52
C SER A 85 18.74 10.05 7.98
N SER A 86 19.13 11.29 8.26
CA SER A 86 18.50 12.49 7.69
C SER A 86 19.47 13.19 6.75
N ARG A 87 18.96 13.58 5.58
CA ARG A 87 19.67 14.35 4.56
C ARG A 87 18.92 15.66 4.33
N TYR A 88 19.68 16.73 4.23
CA TYR A 88 19.19 18.08 4.00
C TYR A 88 19.95 18.67 2.81
N ASP A 89 19.20 19.02 1.79
CA ASP A 89 19.74 19.64 0.60
C ASP A 89 19.57 21.16 0.74
N LEU A 90 20.68 21.86 0.55
CA LEU A 90 20.85 23.27 0.86
C LEU A 90 21.46 23.98 -0.35
N SER A 91 20.93 25.15 -0.70
CA SER A 91 21.43 25.98 -1.79
C SER A 91 22.13 27.22 -1.24
N PRO A 92 23.42 27.44 -1.54
CA PRO A 92 24.14 28.64 -1.14
C PRO A 92 23.73 29.86 -2.00
N ASP A 93 23.63 31.03 -1.37
CA ASP A 93 23.32 32.30 -2.02
C ASP A 93 24.36 32.67 -3.11
N SER A 94 25.62 32.24 -2.93
CA SER A 94 26.71 32.44 -3.89
C SER A 94 27.22 31.12 -4.47
N ALA A 95 27.86 31.19 -5.64
CA ALA A 95 28.52 30.05 -6.28
C ALA A 95 29.94 29.76 -5.71
N ALA A 96 30.35 30.48 -4.67
CA ALA A 96 31.67 30.30 -4.05
C ALA A 96 31.73 28.99 -3.25
N PRO A 97 32.91 28.39 -3.07
CA PRO A 97 33.08 27.28 -2.14
C PRO A 97 32.65 27.66 -0.73
N ILE A 98 31.87 26.80 -0.06
CA ILE A 98 31.48 27.04 1.33
C ILE A 98 32.70 26.92 2.24
N ALA A 99 32.88 27.92 3.12
CA ALA A 99 33.98 27.92 4.06
C ALA A 99 33.70 26.96 5.23
N LEU A 100 34.08 25.69 5.08
CA LEU A 100 33.94 24.68 6.14
C LEU A 100 34.85 24.93 7.36
N ALA A 101 35.72 25.95 7.33
CA ALA A 101 36.63 26.27 8.42
C ALA A 101 35.91 26.59 9.74
N ALA A 102 34.80 27.33 9.68
CA ALA A 102 34.01 27.68 10.88
C ALA A 102 33.37 26.43 11.50
N VAL A 103 32.76 25.57 10.67
CA VAL A 103 32.15 24.30 11.10
C VAL A 103 33.20 23.35 11.66
N ARG A 104 34.36 23.24 10.99
CA ARG A 104 35.50 22.43 11.45
C ARG A 104 36.02 22.90 12.81
N GLY A 105 36.19 24.21 12.99
CA GLY A 105 36.64 24.78 14.26
C GLY A 105 35.65 24.50 15.39
N TYR A 106 34.35 24.68 15.12
CA TYR A 106 33.28 24.38 16.06
C TYR A 106 33.28 22.91 16.50
N TRP A 107 33.31 21.97 15.56
CA TRP A 107 33.32 20.55 15.87
C TRP A 107 34.60 20.11 16.60
N ARG A 108 35.76 20.68 16.28
CA ARG A 108 37.00 20.46 17.04
C ARG A 108 36.88 20.96 18.48
N HIS A 109 36.30 22.15 18.68
CA HIS A 109 36.09 22.71 20.01
C HIS A 109 35.16 21.83 20.86
N LEU A 110 34.16 21.22 20.25
CA LEU A 110 33.27 20.25 20.90
C LEU A 110 33.87 18.85 21.08
N GLY A 111 35.11 18.62 20.63
CA GLY A 111 35.79 17.33 20.75
C GLY A 111 35.28 16.26 19.78
N TYR A 112 34.62 16.64 18.67
CA TYR A 112 34.18 15.67 17.67
C TYR A 112 35.39 15.12 16.91
N ARG A 113 35.32 13.82 16.61
CA ARG A 113 36.36 13.13 15.87
C ARG A 113 36.19 13.38 14.38
N ILE A 114 37.19 13.95 13.72
CA ILE A 114 37.19 14.12 12.27
C ILE A 114 37.39 12.74 11.62
N VAL A 115 36.45 12.34 10.77
CA VAL A 115 36.48 11.08 10.02
C VAL A 115 36.96 11.31 8.58
N ASN A 116 36.48 12.39 7.95
CA ASN A 116 36.97 12.85 6.64
C ASN A 116 37.00 14.38 6.60
N ASP A 117 38.03 14.96 5.99
CA ASP A 117 38.18 16.40 5.78
C ASP A 117 38.88 16.66 4.45
N THR A 118 38.09 16.75 3.39
CA THR A 118 38.53 17.06 2.04
C THR A 118 38.23 18.54 1.74
N PRO A 119 39.23 19.42 1.62
CA PRO A 119 39.03 20.82 1.24
C PRO A 119 38.93 21.00 -0.29
N GLY A 120 38.49 22.18 -0.74
CA GLY A 120 38.51 22.58 -2.16
C GLY A 120 37.16 22.42 -2.89
N GLN A 121 37.20 22.38 -4.22
CA GLN A 121 36.02 22.05 -5.04
C GLN A 121 35.65 20.59 -4.75
N ASN A 122 34.37 20.32 -4.48
CA ASN A 122 33.90 19.03 -3.93
C ASN A 122 34.23 18.80 -2.45
N SER A 123 34.33 19.88 -1.66
CA SER A 123 34.66 19.76 -0.24
C SER A 123 33.73 18.82 0.52
N GLN A 124 34.28 18.06 1.46
CA GLN A 124 33.55 17.16 2.35
C GLN A 124 34.18 17.20 3.74
N LEU A 125 33.38 17.46 4.75
CA LEU A 125 33.76 17.31 6.15
C LEU A 125 32.78 16.33 6.81
N LEU A 126 33.29 15.23 7.34
CA LEU A 126 32.56 14.22 8.10
C LEU A 126 33.18 14.11 9.48
N VAL A 127 32.35 14.22 10.51
CA VAL A 127 32.73 14.06 11.91
C VAL A 127 31.86 13.03 12.60
N GLU A 128 32.37 12.49 13.70
CA GLU A 128 31.63 11.64 14.63
C GLU A 128 31.67 12.28 16.02
N ASN A 129 30.53 12.43 16.67
CA ASN A 129 30.48 12.85 18.06
C ASN A 129 30.71 11.61 18.95
N PRO A 130 31.83 11.53 19.71
CA PRO A 130 32.10 10.38 20.56
C PRO A 130 31.13 10.25 21.75
N GLY A 131 30.42 11.32 22.12
CA GLY A 131 29.49 11.33 23.25
C GLY A 131 28.16 10.61 22.99
N ASP A 132 27.69 10.61 21.74
CA ASP A 132 26.43 9.97 21.35
C ASP A 132 26.53 9.10 20.09
N GLY A 133 27.70 9.02 19.47
CA GLY A 133 27.99 8.21 18.29
C GLY A 133 27.38 8.71 16.98
N PHE A 134 26.78 9.90 16.94
CA PHE A 134 26.24 10.47 15.72
C PHE A 134 27.34 10.83 14.72
N ARG A 135 27.08 10.60 13.44
CA ARG A 135 27.92 11.04 12.33
C ARG A 135 27.25 12.19 11.60
N ILE A 136 28.00 13.27 11.41
CA ILE A 136 27.53 14.49 10.76
C ILE A 136 28.47 14.81 9.60
N SER A 137 27.91 14.97 8.40
CA SER A 137 28.67 15.34 7.22
C SER A 137 28.10 16.55 6.52
N VAL A 138 28.98 17.44 6.07
CA VAL A 138 28.67 18.52 5.14
C VAL A 138 29.51 18.31 3.90
N SER A 139 28.87 18.33 2.73
CA SER A 139 29.57 18.24 1.45
C SER A 139 29.01 19.23 0.44
N GLN A 140 29.88 19.87 -0.34
CA GLN A 140 29.47 20.70 -1.47
C GLN A 140 29.85 19.99 -2.76
N ARG A 141 28.88 19.39 -3.45
CA ARG A 141 29.14 18.62 -4.68
C ARG A 141 29.16 19.48 -5.94
N THR A 142 28.47 20.62 -5.91
CA THR A 142 28.51 21.62 -6.99
C THR A 142 28.48 23.02 -6.38
N ALA A 143 28.73 24.05 -7.19
CA ALA A 143 28.71 25.44 -6.74
C ALA A 143 27.38 25.86 -6.08
N ARG A 144 26.26 25.20 -6.42
CA ARG A 144 24.90 25.53 -5.93
C ARG A 144 24.26 24.45 -5.08
N TYR A 145 25.03 23.44 -4.67
CA TYR A 145 24.50 22.29 -3.96
C TYR A 145 25.38 21.87 -2.79
N VAL A 146 24.82 22.03 -1.59
CA VAL A 146 25.40 21.60 -0.33
C VAL A 146 24.48 20.56 0.28
N ARG A 147 25.04 19.42 0.69
CA ARG A 147 24.32 18.36 1.40
C ARG A 147 24.83 18.28 2.83
N LEU A 148 23.92 18.37 3.78
CA LEU A 148 24.12 18.00 5.17
C LEU A 148 23.48 16.61 5.39
N ALA A 149 24.27 15.63 5.83
CA ALA A 149 23.74 14.33 6.24
C ALA A 149 24.09 14.05 7.70
N ILE A 150 23.09 13.63 8.48
CA ILE A 150 23.21 13.30 9.90
C ILE A 150 22.71 11.86 10.06
N THR A 151 23.53 11.01 10.68
CA THR A 151 23.24 9.59 10.87
C THR A 151 23.43 9.23 12.34
N SER A 152 22.40 8.63 12.95
CA SER A 152 22.48 8.12 14.32
C SER A 152 23.35 6.85 14.40
N PRO A 153 23.79 6.45 15.60
CA PRO A 153 24.15 5.05 15.86
C PRO A 153 23.00 4.10 15.53
N CYS A 154 23.31 2.80 15.47
CA CYS A 154 22.29 1.76 15.41
C CYS A 154 21.36 1.88 16.62
N LEU A 155 20.05 1.88 16.35
CA LEU A 155 18.96 1.92 17.31
C LEU A 155 17.97 0.80 16.99
N VAL A 156 17.19 0.40 17.99
CA VAL A 156 16.02 -0.47 17.79
C VAL A 156 14.85 0.48 17.52
N PRO A 157 14.24 0.43 16.33
CA PRO A 157 13.14 1.33 16.01
C PRO A 157 11.89 0.90 16.80
N ALA A 158 10.99 1.87 17.06
CA ALA A 158 9.75 1.58 17.80
C ALA A 158 8.81 0.66 17.01
N ALA A 159 8.95 0.64 15.68
CA ALA A 159 8.31 -0.26 14.73
C ALA A 159 9.34 -0.66 13.66
N PRO A 160 9.21 -1.83 13.00
CA PRO A 160 10.09 -2.17 11.89
C PRO A 160 10.01 -1.07 10.82
N PRO A 161 11.15 -0.60 10.27
CA PRO A 161 11.12 0.42 9.25
C PRO A 161 10.41 -0.13 8.04
N VAL A 162 9.40 0.62 7.64
CA VAL A 162 8.65 0.35 6.43
C VAL A 162 9.61 0.49 5.25
N ALA A 163 9.85 -0.61 4.52
CA ALA A 163 10.67 -0.55 3.32
C ALA A 163 10.08 0.45 2.33
N LEU A 164 10.92 1.19 1.59
CA LEU A 164 10.43 2.01 0.49
C LEU A 164 9.79 1.11 -0.56
N VAL A 165 8.70 1.55 -1.20
CA VAL A 165 8.23 0.87 -2.41
C VAL A 165 9.18 1.23 -3.54
N LEU A 166 9.78 0.22 -4.16
CA LEU A 166 10.58 0.38 -5.36
C LEU A 166 9.69 0.20 -6.59
N SER A 167 10.02 0.86 -7.70
CA SER A 167 9.31 0.64 -8.97
C SER A 167 9.27 -0.83 -9.40
N GLN A 168 10.32 -1.59 -9.05
CA GLN A 168 10.38 -3.03 -9.32
C GLN A 168 9.35 -3.83 -8.51
N ASP A 169 9.02 -3.40 -7.29
CA ASP A 169 8.04 -4.08 -6.45
C ASP A 169 6.65 -4.01 -7.08
N LEU A 170 6.26 -2.81 -7.54
CA LEU A 170 5.00 -2.61 -8.26
C LEU A 170 5.02 -3.28 -9.63
N ALA A 171 6.17 -3.37 -10.30
CA ALA A 171 6.29 -4.11 -11.56
C ALA A 171 5.99 -5.60 -11.37
N THR A 172 6.50 -6.21 -10.29
CA THR A 172 6.19 -7.61 -9.94
C THR A 172 4.72 -7.79 -9.58
N ALA A 173 4.12 -6.86 -8.83
CA ALA A 173 2.68 -6.88 -8.55
C ALA A 173 1.86 -6.80 -9.86
N ARG A 174 2.26 -5.92 -10.79
CA ARG A 174 1.63 -5.80 -12.11
C ARG A 174 1.69 -7.09 -12.92
N GLU A 175 2.83 -7.77 -12.95
CA GLU A 175 2.95 -9.06 -13.65
C GLU A 175 2.05 -10.15 -13.05
N ALA A 176 1.86 -10.13 -11.73
CA ALA A 176 0.90 -11.03 -11.07
C ALA A 176 -0.54 -10.68 -11.44
N TYR A 177 -0.90 -9.40 -11.40
CA TYR A 177 -2.23 -8.93 -11.80
C TYR A 177 -2.53 -9.23 -13.27
N GLN A 178 -1.56 -9.02 -14.15
CA GLN A 178 -1.71 -9.32 -15.58
C GLN A 178 -1.97 -10.82 -15.83
N ARG A 179 -1.36 -11.72 -15.05
CA ARG A 179 -1.65 -13.17 -15.14
C ARG A 179 -3.06 -13.50 -14.67
N TYR A 180 -3.54 -12.84 -13.62
CA TYR A 180 -4.93 -12.94 -13.16
C TYR A 180 -5.90 -12.51 -14.27
N VAL A 181 -5.70 -11.31 -14.83
CA VAL A 181 -6.49 -10.78 -15.95
C VAL A 181 -6.47 -11.70 -17.16
N ALA A 182 -5.31 -12.26 -17.52
CA ALA A 182 -5.20 -13.22 -18.63
C ALA A 182 -6.07 -14.48 -18.40
N GLY A 183 -6.17 -14.93 -17.15
CA GLY A 183 -7.06 -16.01 -16.71
C GLY A 183 -8.53 -15.63 -16.92
N GLN A 184 -8.93 -14.46 -16.41
CA GLN A 184 -10.29 -13.93 -16.56
C GLN A 184 -10.70 -13.77 -18.04
N LEU A 185 -9.85 -13.15 -18.87
CA LEU A 185 -10.14 -12.99 -20.30
C LEU A 185 -10.23 -14.33 -21.05
N THR A 186 -9.46 -15.34 -20.62
CA THR A 186 -9.55 -16.69 -21.18
C THR A 186 -10.86 -17.38 -20.79
N GLN A 187 -11.35 -17.16 -19.57
CA GLN A 187 -12.66 -17.61 -19.13
C GLN A 187 -13.78 -16.89 -19.88
N LEU A 188 -13.71 -15.55 -19.97
CA LEU A 188 -14.67 -14.71 -20.66
C LEU A 188 -14.82 -15.12 -22.12
N ALA A 189 -13.72 -15.42 -22.82
CA ALA A 189 -13.78 -15.90 -24.20
C ALA A 189 -14.58 -17.21 -24.35
N ARG A 190 -14.51 -18.13 -23.37
CA ARG A 190 -15.33 -19.35 -23.37
C ARG A 190 -16.81 -19.04 -23.12
N GLU A 191 -17.08 -18.11 -22.22
CA GLU A 191 -18.44 -17.71 -21.85
C GLU A 191 -19.13 -16.93 -22.96
N VAL A 192 -18.41 -16.07 -23.69
CA VAL A 192 -18.91 -15.41 -24.91
C VAL A 192 -19.22 -16.44 -26.00
N ALA A 193 -18.43 -17.51 -26.14
CA ALA A 193 -18.77 -18.60 -27.05
C ALA A 193 -20.05 -19.37 -26.62
N ALA A 194 -20.27 -19.53 -25.31
CA ALA A 194 -21.50 -20.10 -24.77
C ALA A 194 -22.70 -19.16 -24.98
N LEU A 195 -22.53 -17.85 -24.76
CA LEU A 195 -23.51 -16.81 -25.04
C LEU A 195 -23.92 -16.82 -26.51
N ARG A 196 -22.95 -16.88 -27.42
CA ARG A 196 -23.20 -16.99 -28.87
C ARG A 196 -24.08 -18.18 -29.20
N THR A 197 -23.75 -19.35 -28.65
CA THR A 197 -24.54 -20.58 -28.81
C THR A 197 -25.97 -20.39 -28.29
N ALA A 198 -26.13 -19.77 -27.11
CA ALA A 198 -27.42 -19.54 -26.49
C ALA A 198 -28.31 -18.55 -27.28
N VAL A 199 -27.72 -17.46 -27.78
CA VAL A 199 -28.38 -16.49 -28.67
C VAL A 199 -28.81 -17.15 -29.96
N GLY A 200 -27.92 -17.90 -30.63
CA GLY A 200 -28.21 -18.58 -31.89
C GLY A 200 -29.27 -19.68 -31.77
N GLY A 201 -29.38 -20.33 -30.60
CA GLY A 201 -30.40 -21.33 -30.30
C GLY A 201 -31.80 -20.74 -30.02
N GLY A 202 -31.95 -19.41 -29.94
CA GLY A 202 -33.24 -18.74 -29.70
C GLY A 202 -33.82 -18.92 -28.29
N ALA A 203 -33.06 -19.51 -27.36
CA ALA A 203 -33.50 -19.76 -25.99
C ALA A 203 -33.20 -18.55 -25.09
N LEU A 204 -34.11 -17.57 -25.08
CA LEU A 204 -33.91 -16.28 -24.41
C LEU A 204 -33.44 -16.38 -22.95
N ALA A 205 -34.04 -17.27 -22.15
CA ALA A 205 -33.65 -17.46 -20.75
C ALA A 205 -32.20 -17.97 -20.62
N ARG A 206 -31.77 -18.87 -21.51
CA ARG A 206 -30.38 -19.35 -21.55
C ARG A 206 -29.41 -18.26 -22.00
N ALA A 207 -29.81 -17.44 -22.97
CA ALA A 207 -28.98 -16.34 -23.44
C ALA A 207 -28.78 -15.28 -22.35
N ARG A 208 -29.83 -14.91 -21.60
CA ARG A 208 -29.73 -14.00 -20.45
C ARG A 208 -28.82 -14.54 -19.34
N ALA A 209 -28.93 -15.83 -19.03
CA ALA A 209 -28.04 -16.45 -18.04
C ALA A 209 -26.57 -16.47 -18.51
N ALA A 210 -26.33 -16.82 -19.78
CA ALA A 210 -24.98 -16.83 -20.36
C ALA A 210 -24.38 -15.42 -20.46
N TRP A 211 -25.22 -14.41 -20.75
CA TRP A 211 -24.79 -13.00 -20.74
C TRP A 211 -24.36 -12.59 -19.34
N LEU A 212 -25.18 -12.87 -18.31
CA LEU A 212 -24.83 -12.52 -16.94
C LEU A 212 -23.51 -13.20 -16.53
N THR A 213 -23.31 -14.48 -16.87
CA THR A 213 -22.05 -15.16 -16.60
C THR A 213 -20.86 -14.44 -17.25
N ALA A 214 -20.98 -14.03 -18.51
CA ALA A 214 -19.93 -13.29 -19.21
C ALA A 214 -19.69 -11.89 -18.59
N GLN A 215 -20.76 -11.15 -18.28
CA GLN A 215 -20.65 -9.83 -17.63
C GLN A 215 -19.90 -9.92 -16.31
N LEU A 216 -20.25 -10.87 -15.44
CA LEU A 216 -19.58 -11.01 -14.14
C LEU A 216 -18.09 -11.35 -14.28
N THR A 217 -17.71 -12.16 -15.25
CA THR A 217 -16.29 -12.44 -15.53
C THR A 217 -15.56 -11.22 -16.08
N TRP A 218 -16.25 -10.34 -16.80
CA TRP A 218 -15.71 -9.05 -17.21
C TRP A 218 -15.48 -8.13 -16.00
N GLU A 219 -16.44 -8.02 -15.07
CA GLU A 219 -16.23 -7.25 -13.83
C GLU A 219 -15.08 -7.82 -12.99
N HIS A 220 -14.92 -9.15 -12.96
CA HIS A 220 -13.76 -9.80 -12.34
C HIS A 220 -12.42 -9.41 -12.98
N VAL A 221 -12.38 -8.86 -14.20
CA VAL A 221 -11.13 -8.32 -14.75
C VAL A 221 -10.63 -7.15 -13.90
N GLY A 222 -11.53 -6.32 -13.37
CA GLY A 222 -11.26 -5.19 -12.48
C GLY A 222 -10.21 -4.21 -13.02
N ALA A 223 -9.85 -3.19 -12.22
CA ALA A 223 -8.68 -2.29 -12.32
C ALA A 223 -8.26 -1.81 -13.73
N ALA A 224 -9.17 -1.88 -14.71
CA ALA A 224 -8.85 -1.73 -16.12
C ALA A 224 -8.94 -0.28 -16.61
N TYR A 225 -9.21 0.65 -15.70
CA TYR A 225 -9.41 2.06 -15.98
C TYR A 225 -8.26 2.67 -16.77
N GLY A 226 -8.59 3.30 -17.89
CA GLY A 226 -7.59 3.89 -18.80
C GLY A 226 -6.61 2.87 -19.38
N SER A 227 -6.89 1.57 -19.22
CA SER A 227 -6.16 0.44 -19.77
C SER A 227 -7.05 -0.31 -20.76
N PHE A 228 -6.48 -1.20 -21.55
CA PHE A 228 -7.16 -1.86 -22.68
C PHE A 228 -7.56 -0.96 -23.86
N GLY A 229 -7.28 0.35 -23.81
CA GLY A 229 -7.47 1.25 -24.94
C GLY A 229 -8.88 1.16 -25.52
N GLU A 230 -8.97 0.94 -26.84
CA GLU A 230 -10.26 0.79 -27.54
C GLU A 230 -11.02 -0.50 -27.17
N PHE A 231 -10.37 -1.49 -26.56
CA PHE A 231 -11.01 -2.77 -26.23
C PHE A 231 -11.98 -2.64 -25.05
N ALA A 232 -11.73 -1.75 -24.09
CA ALA A 232 -12.66 -1.51 -22.98
C ALA A 232 -14.03 -1.05 -23.54
N ASP A 233 -14.03 -0.03 -24.39
CA ASP A 233 -15.24 0.47 -25.05
C ASP A 233 -15.89 -0.57 -25.98
N ALA A 234 -15.08 -1.37 -26.67
CA ALA A 234 -15.61 -2.40 -27.57
C ALA A 234 -16.29 -3.56 -26.82
N ILE A 235 -15.75 -3.94 -25.65
CA ILE A 235 -16.22 -5.07 -24.85
C ILE A 235 -17.39 -4.69 -23.95
N ASP A 236 -17.33 -3.52 -23.31
CA ASP A 236 -18.32 -3.12 -22.29
C ASP A 236 -18.64 -1.63 -22.31
N GLY A 237 -18.50 -1.00 -23.48
CA GLY A 237 -18.76 0.42 -23.65
C GLY A 237 -20.22 0.81 -23.48
N LEU A 238 -20.41 2.02 -22.97
CA LEU A 238 -21.71 2.60 -22.69
C LEU A 238 -22.23 3.45 -23.86
N PRO A 239 -23.54 3.47 -24.13
CA PRO A 239 -24.14 4.31 -25.15
C PRO A 239 -24.18 5.81 -24.77
N GLN A 240 -23.94 6.14 -23.50
CA GLN A 240 -23.88 7.49 -22.97
C GLN A 240 -22.79 8.28 -23.71
N GLY A 241 -23.13 9.45 -24.26
CA GLY A 241 -22.21 10.28 -25.04
C GLY A 241 -22.11 9.91 -26.53
N LEU A 242 -22.70 8.78 -26.97
CA LEU A 242 -22.87 8.51 -28.39
C LEU A 242 -24.01 9.40 -28.96
N PRO A 243 -23.84 10.04 -30.14
CA PRO A 243 -24.84 10.89 -30.79
C PRO A 243 -26.21 10.25 -30.98
N ARG A 244 -26.28 8.92 -31.09
CA ARG A 244 -27.54 8.18 -31.25
C ARG A 244 -27.85 7.26 -30.05
N GLY A 245 -27.15 7.40 -28.93
CA GLY A 245 -27.34 6.60 -27.72
C GLY A 245 -27.36 5.09 -28.02
N THR A 246 -28.35 4.38 -27.50
CA THR A 246 -28.54 2.93 -27.71
C THR A 246 -28.81 2.53 -29.17
N ALA A 247 -29.12 3.49 -30.04
CA ALA A 247 -29.27 3.25 -31.48
C ALA A 247 -27.98 3.50 -32.28
N ASP A 248 -26.91 4.00 -31.66
CA ASP A 248 -25.63 4.23 -32.33
C ASP A 248 -24.98 2.90 -32.76
N ALA A 249 -24.32 2.90 -33.92
CA ALA A 249 -23.67 1.69 -34.44
C ALA A 249 -22.39 1.34 -33.67
N ARG A 250 -21.85 2.29 -32.91
CA ARG A 250 -20.71 2.11 -32.01
C ARG A 250 -21.12 1.56 -30.65
N PHE A 251 -22.42 1.47 -30.32
CA PHE A 251 -22.85 0.75 -29.13
C PHE A 251 -22.76 -0.75 -29.40
N THR A 252 -21.68 -1.36 -28.94
CA THR A 252 -21.33 -2.78 -29.10
C THR A 252 -21.09 -3.44 -27.73
N GLY A 253 -20.50 -4.63 -27.70
CA GLY A 253 -20.11 -5.26 -26.44
C GLY A 253 -21.25 -5.88 -25.64
N LEU A 254 -20.97 -6.17 -24.37
CA LEU A 254 -21.83 -6.89 -23.46
C LEU A 254 -23.11 -6.11 -23.13
N HIS A 255 -23.03 -4.81 -22.80
CA HIS A 255 -24.21 -3.97 -22.59
C HIS A 255 -25.10 -3.84 -23.83
N ARG A 256 -24.54 -3.85 -25.05
CA ARG A 256 -25.37 -3.89 -26.26
C ARG A 256 -26.12 -5.21 -26.40
N VAL A 257 -25.49 -6.33 -26.05
CA VAL A 257 -26.12 -7.65 -26.05
C VAL A 257 -27.21 -7.70 -24.98
N GLU A 258 -26.94 -7.19 -23.78
CA GLU A 258 -27.93 -7.01 -22.71
C GLU A 258 -29.17 -6.27 -23.23
N TYR A 259 -28.98 -5.07 -23.76
CA TYR A 259 -30.07 -4.26 -24.28
C TYR A 259 -30.97 -5.06 -25.23
N GLY A 260 -30.39 -5.75 -26.21
CA GLY A 260 -31.19 -6.53 -27.16
C GLY A 260 -31.88 -7.75 -26.54
N LEU A 261 -31.25 -8.44 -25.58
CA LEU A 261 -31.85 -9.58 -24.87
C LEU A 261 -33.05 -9.16 -24.00
N TRP A 262 -33.02 -7.97 -23.40
CA TRP A 262 -34.13 -7.48 -22.59
C TRP A 262 -35.19 -6.71 -23.36
N HIS A 263 -34.89 -6.26 -24.58
CA HIS A 263 -35.81 -5.54 -25.46
C HIS A 263 -36.34 -6.36 -26.65
N GLY A 264 -36.11 -7.68 -26.65
CA GLY A 264 -36.74 -8.60 -27.60
C GLY A 264 -36.16 -8.55 -29.01
N GLU A 265 -34.89 -8.17 -29.16
CA GLU A 265 -34.23 -8.20 -30.46
C GLU A 265 -34.00 -9.64 -30.93
N PRO A 266 -34.17 -9.92 -32.25
CA PRO A 266 -33.99 -11.26 -32.78
C PRO A 266 -32.51 -11.66 -32.78
N ALA A 267 -32.24 -12.96 -32.69
CA ALA A 267 -30.89 -13.52 -32.74
C ALA A 267 -30.08 -13.04 -33.96
N ALA A 268 -30.72 -12.83 -35.11
CA ALA A 268 -30.08 -12.30 -36.32
C ALA A 268 -29.47 -10.90 -36.15
N ARG A 269 -29.95 -10.10 -35.20
CA ARG A 269 -29.33 -8.81 -34.83
C ARG A 269 -28.25 -8.95 -33.77
N LEU A 270 -28.41 -9.87 -32.83
CA LEU A 270 -27.49 -10.06 -31.71
C LEU A 270 -26.22 -10.83 -32.08
N LEU A 271 -26.32 -11.83 -32.96
CA LEU A 271 -25.19 -12.69 -33.32
C LEU A 271 -23.98 -11.89 -33.88
N PRO A 272 -24.16 -10.93 -34.80
CA PRO A 272 -23.04 -10.10 -35.27
C PRO A 272 -22.34 -9.32 -34.15
N ILE A 273 -23.07 -8.88 -33.12
CA ILE A 273 -22.51 -8.14 -31.97
C ILE A 273 -21.69 -9.10 -31.09
N VAL A 274 -22.22 -10.30 -30.82
CA VAL A 274 -21.50 -11.33 -30.04
C VAL A 274 -20.25 -11.82 -30.80
N ASP A 275 -20.32 -11.92 -32.13
CA ASP A 275 -19.17 -12.29 -32.97
C ASP A 275 -18.08 -11.20 -32.95
N ALA A 276 -18.46 -9.92 -32.99
CA ALA A 276 -17.52 -8.80 -32.84
C ALA A 276 -16.86 -8.82 -31.45
N LEU A 277 -17.65 -8.96 -30.38
CA LEU A 277 -17.17 -9.09 -29.01
C LEU A 277 -16.14 -10.23 -28.86
N ALA A 278 -16.42 -11.40 -29.45
CA ALA A 278 -15.49 -12.53 -29.43
C ALA A 278 -14.16 -12.21 -30.16
N ALA A 279 -14.22 -11.48 -31.27
CA ALA A 279 -13.03 -11.05 -31.99
C ALA A 279 -12.23 -10.00 -31.20
N ASP A 280 -12.89 -9.07 -30.52
CA ASP A 280 -12.25 -8.02 -29.71
C ASP A 280 -11.55 -8.65 -28.50
N LEU A 281 -12.18 -9.60 -27.83
CA LEU A 281 -11.55 -10.40 -26.76
C LEU A 281 -10.33 -11.18 -27.25
N ALA A 282 -10.39 -11.76 -28.46
CA ALA A 282 -9.25 -12.45 -29.04
C ALA A 282 -8.06 -11.50 -29.31
N ARG A 283 -8.34 -10.28 -29.78
CA ARG A 283 -7.32 -9.24 -29.98
C ARG A 283 -6.73 -8.76 -28.66
N LEU A 284 -7.57 -8.39 -27.68
CA LEU A 284 -7.13 -7.97 -26.34
C LEU A 284 -6.25 -9.04 -25.68
N ARG A 285 -6.62 -10.32 -25.75
CA ARG A 285 -5.79 -11.41 -25.21
C ARG A 285 -4.43 -11.52 -25.89
N GLY A 286 -4.35 -11.19 -27.18
CA GLY A 286 -3.10 -11.15 -27.94
C GLY A 286 -2.21 -9.95 -27.63
N THR A 287 -2.80 -8.83 -27.16
CA THR A 287 -2.12 -7.56 -26.89
C THR A 287 -2.10 -7.17 -25.40
N LEU A 288 -2.55 -8.06 -24.51
CA LEU A 288 -2.68 -7.76 -23.07
C LEU A 288 -1.42 -7.12 -22.43
N PRO A 289 -0.18 -7.57 -22.73
CA PRO A 289 1.02 -6.95 -22.16
C PRO A 289 1.18 -5.45 -22.49
N GLN A 290 0.70 -5.01 -23.65
CA GLN A 290 0.73 -3.62 -24.09
C GLN A 290 -0.40 -2.79 -23.47
N GLU A 291 -1.45 -3.47 -23.02
CA GLU A 291 -2.73 -2.88 -22.63
C GLU A 291 -2.95 -2.84 -21.11
N THR A 292 -1.98 -3.30 -20.31
CA THR A 292 -2.08 -3.38 -18.84
C THR A 292 -1.70 -2.05 -18.17
N PRO A 293 -2.40 -1.59 -17.12
CA PRO A 293 -2.11 -0.33 -16.42
C PRO A 293 -0.64 -0.17 -16.02
N PRO A 294 -0.11 1.07 -15.94
CA PRO A 294 1.17 1.34 -15.31
C PRO A 294 1.27 0.71 -13.90
N PRO A 295 2.44 0.20 -13.48
CA PRO A 295 2.59 -0.36 -12.14
C PRO A 295 2.17 0.58 -11.00
N THR A 296 2.39 1.89 -11.20
CA THR A 296 2.06 2.96 -10.25
C THR A 296 0.57 3.17 -10.06
N ASP A 297 -0.27 2.70 -10.98
CA ASP A 297 -1.71 2.89 -10.91
C ASP A 297 -2.39 1.80 -10.08
N LEU A 298 -1.77 0.62 -9.93
CA LEU A 298 -2.38 -0.51 -9.24
C LEU A 298 -2.82 -0.19 -7.79
N PRO A 299 -2.05 0.54 -6.98
CA PRO A 299 -2.51 0.93 -5.65
C PRO A 299 -3.77 1.79 -5.68
N LEU A 300 -3.89 2.69 -6.66
CA LEU A 300 -5.08 3.54 -6.86
C LEU A 300 -6.30 2.67 -7.21
N ARG A 301 -6.11 1.68 -8.08
CA ARG A 301 -7.22 0.83 -8.54
C ARG A 301 -7.86 0.00 -7.41
N ALA A 302 -7.18 -0.18 -6.28
CA ALA A 302 -7.68 -0.93 -5.13
C ALA A 302 -8.96 -0.33 -4.51
N HIS A 303 -9.21 0.97 -4.65
CA HIS A 303 -10.48 1.58 -4.22
C HIS A 303 -11.40 1.93 -5.39
N GLU A 304 -10.85 2.31 -6.55
CA GLU A 304 -11.64 2.77 -7.70
C GLU A 304 -12.58 1.71 -8.27
N ILE A 305 -12.25 0.41 -8.19
CA ILE A 305 -13.15 -0.67 -8.62
C ILE A 305 -14.53 -0.52 -7.94
N LEU A 306 -14.53 -0.31 -6.62
CA LEU A 306 -15.76 -0.18 -5.84
C LEU A 306 -16.40 1.22 -5.93
N GLU A 307 -15.61 2.27 -6.20
CA GLU A 307 -16.16 3.61 -6.45
C GLU A 307 -16.98 3.66 -7.74
N ASP A 308 -16.51 2.95 -8.77
CA ASP A 308 -17.21 2.82 -10.03
C ASP A 308 -18.43 1.93 -9.87
N ALA A 309 -18.34 0.85 -9.12
CA ALA A 309 -19.52 0.07 -8.77
C ALA A 309 -20.59 0.92 -8.05
N GLN A 310 -20.17 1.84 -7.18
CA GLN A 310 -21.07 2.80 -6.55
C GLN A 310 -21.72 3.74 -7.56
N ARG A 311 -20.92 4.30 -8.48
CA ARG A 311 -21.35 5.30 -9.46
C ARG A 311 -22.22 4.70 -10.54
N ASP A 312 -21.89 3.51 -11.01
CA ASP A 312 -22.38 2.94 -12.26
C ASP A 312 -23.45 1.88 -11.98
N HIS A 313 -23.06 0.79 -11.31
CA HIS A 313 -23.96 -0.33 -11.03
C HIS A 313 -25.05 0.05 -10.02
N LEU A 314 -24.69 0.60 -8.86
CA LEU A 314 -25.66 0.89 -7.79
C LEU A 314 -26.61 2.05 -8.09
N THR A 315 -26.24 2.92 -9.04
CA THR A 315 -27.17 3.95 -9.56
C THR A 315 -28.07 3.43 -10.67
N GLY A 316 -27.72 2.28 -11.28
CA GLY A 316 -28.38 1.72 -12.46
C GLY A 316 -27.98 2.41 -13.77
N LEU A 317 -26.87 3.16 -13.79
CA LEU A 317 -26.37 3.82 -15.00
C LEU A 317 -26.03 2.82 -16.11
N THR A 318 -25.60 1.63 -15.72
CA THR A 318 -25.17 0.53 -16.61
C THR A 318 -26.24 -0.54 -16.80
N ASP A 319 -27.47 -0.33 -16.29
CA ASP A 319 -28.57 -1.30 -16.42
C ASP A 319 -29.35 -1.08 -17.74
N PHE A 320 -29.19 -1.99 -18.70
CA PHE A 320 -29.92 -1.98 -19.97
C PHE A 320 -31.08 -2.99 -20.00
N GLY A 321 -31.61 -3.30 -18.81
CA GLY A 321 -32.79 -4.14 -18.58
C GLY A 321 -32.46 -5.40 -17.78
N GLY A 322 -31.18 -5.74 -17.64
CA GLY A 322 -30.68 -6.92 -16.94
C GLY A 322 -30.96 -6.90 -15.45
N GLY A 323 -31.01 -5.72 -14.82
CA GLY A 323 -31.11 -5.60 -13.37
C GLY A 323 -29.91 -6.21 -12.64
N ALA A 324 -28.76 -6.27 -13.29
CA ALA A 324 -27.58 -7.02 -12.86
C ALA A 324 -26.67 -6.25 -11.89
N GLY A 325 -26.93 -4.95 -11.65
CA GLY A 325 -26.02 -4.09 -10.89
C GLY A 325 -25.56 -4.65 -9.54
N LEU A 326 -26.43 -5.33 -8.76
CA LEU A 326 -25.98 -5.95 -7.50
C LEU A 326 -25.07 -7.18 -7.69
N ALA A 327 -25.27 -7.90 -8.80
CA ALA A 327 -24.42 -9.01 -9.19
C ALA A 327 -23.05 -8.51 -9.67
N GLU A 328 -23.04 -7.46 -10.49
CA GLU A 328 -21.84 -6.78 -10.98
C GLU A 328 -21.02 -6.23 -9.81
N THR A 329 -21.65 -5.48 -8.90
CA THR A 329 -20.97 -5.01 -7.66
C THR A 329 -20.42 -6.18 -6.82
N SER A 330 -21.07 -7.34 -6.82
CA SER A 330 -20.52 -8.52 -6.14
C SER A 330 -19.27 -9.06 -6.82
N ALA A 331 -19.20 -9.02 -8.15
CA ALA A 331 -18.01 -9.40 -8.90
C ALA A 331 -16.88 -8.36 -8.73
N ASP A 332 -17.20 -7.07 -8.64
CA ASP A 332 -16.23 -6.02 -8.31
C ASP A 332 -15.61 -6.19 -6.93
N VAL A 333 -16.37 -6.70 -5.96
CA VAL A 333 -15.82 -7.07 -4.65
C VAL A 333 -14.78 -8.18 -4.77
N ASP A 334 -15.06 -9.21 -5.57
CA ASP A 334 -14.11 -10.30 -5.81
C ASP A 334 -12.87 -9.79 -6.58
N ALA A 335 -13.05 -8.88 -7.54
CA ALA A 335 -11.95 -8.26 -8.28
C ALA A 335 -11.05 -7.41 -7.37
N THR A 336 -11.68 -6.65 -6.45
CA THR A 336 -10.98 -5.85 -5.45
C THR A 336 -10.15 -6.73 -4.52
N GLU A 337 -10.71 -7.85 -4.05
CA GLU A 337 -9.98 -8.82 -3.22
C GLU A 337 -8.79 -9.44 -3.98
N ALA A 338 -8.97 -9.81 -5.25
CA ALA A 338 -7.87 -10.35 -6.07
C ALA A 338 -6.72 -9.33 -6.25
N LEU A 339 -7.03 -8.03 -6.38
CA LEU A 339 -6.02 -6.98 -6.44
C LEU A 339 -5.33 -6.78 -5.07
N LEU A 340 -6.07 -6.83 -3.97
CA LEU A 340 -5.48 -6.77 -2.63
C LEU A 340 -4.53 -7.95 -2.37
N ASP A 341 -4.89 -9.16 -2.80
CA ASP A 341 -4.02 -10.34 -2.69
C ASP A 341 -2.70 -10.15 -3.47
N VAL A 342 -2.77 -9.53 -4.65
CA VAL A 342 -1.58 -9.18 -5.44
C VAL A 342 -0.71 -8.15 -4.72
N LEU A 343 -1.32 -7.16 -4.06
CA LEU A 343 -0.62 -6.11 -3.33
C LEU A 343 -0.21 -6.54 -1.91
N ALA A 344 -0.66 -7.69 -1.43
CA ALA A 344 -0.55 -8.10 -0.03
C ALA A 344 0.88 -8.05 0.53
N PRO A 345 1.92 -8.57 -0.16
CA PRO A 345 3.30 -8.49 0.33
C PRO A 345 3.78 -7.05 0.55
N LEU A 346 3.27 -6.11 -0.26
CA LEU A 346 3.61 -4.70 -0.13
C LEU A 346 2.77 -4.03 0.94
N VAL A 347 1.50 -4.36 1.09
CA VAL A 347 0.66 -3.75 2.13
C VAL A 347 1.06 -4.23 3.52
N ASP A 348 1.22 -5.54 3.73
CA ASP A 348 1.51 -6.13 5.05
C ASP A 348 2.84 -5.68 5.63
N ALA A 349 3.83 -5.43 4.77
CA ALA A 349 5.12 -4.89 5.18
C ALA A 349 5.03 -3.48 5.80
N ARG A 350 3.91 -2.77 5.57
CA ARG A 350 3.74 -1.36 5.96
C ARG A 350 2.62 -1.16 6.96
N ARG A 351 1.50 -1.87 6.77
CA ARG A 351 0.28 -1.73 7.56
C ARG A 351 -0.44 -3.08 7.67
N PRO A 352 0.05 -4.00 8.52
CA PRO A 352 -0.44 -5.39 8.59
C PRO A 352 -1.88 -5.51 9.09
N ASP A 353 -2.47 -4.45 9.64
CA ASP A 353 -3.89 -4.37 10.00
C ASP A 353 -4.78 -3.97 8.80
N LEU A 354 -4.22 -3.49 7.68
CA LEU A 354 -5.01 -3.02 6.53
C LEU A 354 -5.78 -4.16 5.89
N LEU A 355 -5.10 -5.21 5.45
CA LEU A 355 -5.73 -6.28 4.68
C LEU A 355 -6.81 -6.99 5.49
N PRO A 356 -6.61 -7.34 6.79
CA PRO A 356 -7.68 -7.87 7.61
C PRO A 356 -8.89 -6.93 7.71
N ALA A 357 -8.68 -5.62 7.85
CA ALA A 357 -9.76 -4.64 7.89
C ALA A 357 -10.47 -4.51 6.54
N ALA A 358 -9.72 -4.49 5.43
CA ALA A 358 -10.26 -4.42 4.08
C ALA A 358 -11.10 -5.66 3.77
N HIS A 359 -10.59 -6.87 4.03
CA HIS A 359 -11.34 -8.12 3.82
C HIS A 359 -12.61 -8.18 4.68
N ALA A 360 -12.57 -7.71 5.94
CA ALA A 360 -13.77 -7.61 6.76
C ALA A 360 -14.81 -6.64 6.18
N GLY A 361 -14.37 -5.51 5.61
CA GLY A 361 -15.22 -4.57 4.90
C GLY A 361 -15.84 -5.17 3.62
N LEU A 362 -15.04 -5.86 2.81
CA LEU A 362 -15.51 -6.58 1.63
C LEU A 362 -16.52 -7.67 2.01
N ASP A 363 -16.26 -8.45 3.07
CA ASP A 363 -17.20 -9.45 3.60
C ASP A 363 -18.53 -8.83 4.03
N ALA A 364 -18.49 -7.69 4.72
CA ALA A 364 -19.70 -6.98 5.13
C ALA A 364 -20.50 -6.50 3.90
N LEU A 365 -19.82 -6.02 2.85
CA LEU A 365 -20.45 -5.65 1.59
C LEU A 365 -21.06 -6.86 0.88
N ARG A 366 -20.34 -7.99 0.75
CA ARG A 366 -20.89 -9.24 0.18
C ARG A 366 -22.14 -9.70 0.94
N GLN A 367 -22.13 -9.61 2.27
CA GLN A 367 -23.29 -9.95 3.10
C GLN A 367 -24.48 -9.01 2.84
N ALA A 368 -24.24 -7.69 2.73
CA ALA A 368 -25.29 -6.71 2.42
C ALA A 368 -25.92 -6.95 1.04
N LEU A 369 -25.09 -7.22 0.02
CA LEU A 369 -25.52 -7.57 -1.33
C LEU A 369 -26.33 -8.88 -1.34
N SER A 370 -25.84 -9.93 -0.67
CA SER A 370 -26.52 -11.22 -0.57
C SER A 370 -27.89 -11.10 0.12
N ALA A 371 -27.98 -10.30 1.19
CA ALA A 371 -29.24 -10.04 1.90
C ALA A 371 -30.28 -9.25 1.08
N ALA A 372 -29.85 -8.60 -0.01
CA ALA A 372 -30.72 -7.91 -0.94
C ALA A 372 -31.32 -8.82 -2.02
N ARG A 373 -30.85 -10.07 -2.16
CA ARG A 373 -31.41 -11.06 -3.08
C ARG A 373 -32.88 -11.36 -2.78
N THR A 374 -33.66 -11.59 -3.83
CA THR A 374 -35.09 -11.94 -3.76
C THR A 374 -35.37 -13.22 -4.53
N GLY A 375 -36.01 -14.20 -3.90
CA GLY A 375 -36.32 -15.48 -4.55
C GLY A 375 -35.10 -16.27 -5.04
N GLY A 376 -33.92 -16.02 -4.45
CA GLY A 376 -32.64 -16.61 -4.87
C GLY A 376 -31.95 -15.89 -6.04
N GLY A 377 -32.60 -14.89 -6.65
CA GLY A 377 -32.03 -14.05 -7.71
C GLY A 377 -31.58 -12.67 -7.23
N TRP A 378 -30.80 -11.98 -8.06
CA TRP A 378 -30.43 -10.59 -7.86
C TRP A 378 -31.62 -9.65 -8.12
N SER A 379 -31.78 -8.63 -7.29
CA SER A 379 -32.73 -7.54 -7.53
C SER A 379 -32.02 -6.39 -8.25
N ALA A 380 -32.70 -5.74 -9.18
CA ALA A 380 -32.20 -4.49 -9.75
C ALA A 380 -32.02 -3.43 -8.63
N PRO A 381 -30.94 -2.63 -8.65
CA PRO A 381 -30.71 -1.59 -7.64
C PRO A 381 -31.90 -0.64 -7.46
N VAL A 382 -32.56 -0.27 -8.56
CA VAL A 382 -33.76 0.60 -8.56
C VAL A 382 -34.98 -0.01 -7.88
N ALA A 383 -35.02 -1.33 -7.72
CA ALA A 383 -36.11 -2.05 -7.05
C ALA A 383 -35.88 -2.23 -5.54
N LEU A 384 -34.74 -1.78 -5.01
CA LEU A 384 -34.43 -1.89 -3.59
C LEU A 384 -35.27 -0.96 -2.73
N SER A 385 -35.64 -1.43 -1.54
CA SER A 385 -36.20 -0.56 -0.52
C SER A 385 -35.13 0.42 0.00
N PRO A 386 -35.50 1.62 0.47
CA PRO A 386 -34.55 2.58 1.02
C PRO A 386 -33.64 1.99 2.11
N ALA A 387 -34.19 1.13 2.98
CA ALA A 387 -33.41 0.48 4.04
C ALA A 387 -32.40 -0.55 3.52
N ARG A 388 -32.69 -1.25 2.41
CA ARG A 388 -31.72 -2.16 1.78
C ARG A 388 -30.61 -1.37 1.10
N ARG A 389 -30.98 -0.34 0.34
CA ARG A 389 -30.02 0.55 -0.33
C ARG A 389 -29.06 1.19 0.67
N LEU A 390 -29.58 1.78 1.75
CA LEU A 390 -28.75 2.38 2.80
C LEU A 390 -27.74 1.39 3.43
N ARG A 391 -28.11 0.11 3.59
CA ARG A 391 -27.18 -0.89 4.14
C ARG A 391 -26.06 -1.24 3.17
N ILE A 392 -26.35 -1.33 1.89
CA ILE A 392 -25.34 -1.56 0.84
C ILE A 392 -24.42 -0.35 0.78
N ASP A 393 -24.98 0.85 0.67
CA ASP A 393 -24.21 2.10 0.59
C ASP A 393 -23.30 2.30 1.81
N ALA A 394 -23.80 1.96 3.03
CA ALA A 394 -22.99 2.05 4.25
C ALA A 394 -21.85 1.02 4.28
N ALA A 395 -22.10 -0.23 3.86
CA ALA A 395 -21.05 -1.26 3.79
C ALA A 395 -19.99 -0.92 2.75
N LEU A 396 -20.43 -0.43 1.58
CA LEU A 396 -19.57 0.04 0.50
C LEU A 396 -18.71 1.22 0.93
N GLY A 397 -19.32 2.25 1.54
CA GLY A 397 -18.59 3.40 2.06
C GLY A 397 -17.54 3.03 3.10
N GLY A 398 -17.83 2.09 4.01
CA GLY A 398 -16.87 1.60 4.98
C GLY A 398 -15.70 0.81 4.36
N ALA A 399 -15.97 0.02 3.31
CA ALA A 399 -14.92 -0.65 2.54
C ALA A 399 -14.04 0.38 1.82
N LEU A 400 -14.64 1.35 1.13
CA LEU A 400 -13.94 2.42 0.42
C LEU A 400 -13.06 3.26 1.35
N GLU A 401 -13.54 3.63 2.53
CA GLU A 401 -12.75 4.36 3.53
C GLU A 401 -11.47 3.60 3.93
N THR A 402 -11.58 2.27 4.07
CA THR A 402 -10.41 1.43 4.39
C THR A 402 -9.45 1.33 3.20
N LEU A 403 -9.97 1.14 1.98
CA LEU A 403 -9.21 0.98 0.74
C LEU A 403 -8.51 2.27 0.30
N ALA A 404 -9.07 3.43 0.63
CA ALA A 404 -8.47 4.75 0.34
C ALA A 404 -7.08 4.94 0.99
N GLY A 405 -6.72 4.11 1.98
CA GLY A 405 -5.38 4.10 2.56
C GLY A 405 -4.31 3.38 1.73
N VAL A 406 -4.69 2.55 0.75
CA VAL A 406 -3.75 1.74 -0.05
C VAL A 406 -2.83 2.59 -0.93
N PRO A 407 -3.31 3.61 -1.69
CA PRO A 407 -2.46 4.38 -2.59
C PRO A 407 -1.29 5.06 -1.87
N GLY A 408 -1.59 5.78 -0.78
CA GLY A 408 -0.59 6.50 0.00
C GLY A 408 0.43 5.58 0.70
N LEU A 409 0.06 4.34 1.00
CA LEU A 409 0.99 3.35 1.54
C LEU A 409 1.98 2.84 0.49
N LEU A 410 1.59 2.85 -0.78
CA LEU A 410 2.34 2.23 -1.86
C LEU A 410 2.97 3.22 -2.84
N GLU A 411 3.03 4.50 -2.48
CA GLU A 411 3.74 5.52 -3.24
C GLU A 411 5.23 5.16 -3.42
N VAL A 412 5.72 5.31 -4.65
CA VAL A 412 7.14 5.07 -4.98
C VAL A 412 7.97 6.22 -4.43
N ALA A 413 9.03 5.90 -3.70
CA ALA A 413 9.87 6.93 -3.08
C ALA A 413 10.61 7.78 -4.14
N GLY A 414 10.36 9.09 -4.13
CA GLY A 414 11.07 10.06 -4.98
C GLY A 414 10.49 10.26 -6.38
N SER A 415 9.22 9.87 -6.60
CA SER A 415 8.43 10.26 -7.78
C SER A 415 7.94 11.69 -7.71
#